data_AF-A0A3B8V9S1-F1
#
_entry.id   AF-A0A3B8V9S1-F1
#
_cell.length_a   1.000
_cell.length_b   1.000
_cell.length_c   1.000
_cell.angle_alpha   90.00
_cell.angle_beta   90.00
_cell.angle_gamma   90.00
#
_symmetry.space_group_name_H-M   'P 1'
#
loop_
_entity.id
_entity.type
_entity.pdbx_description
1 polymer ?
#
loop_
_entity_poly.entity_id
_entity_poly.type
_entity_poly.pdbx_seq_one_letter_code
_entity_poly.pdbx_strand_id
1 'polypeptide(L)' 'QRVAIARAIVTDPTLILADEPTGDLDRESATTIMDLLARLNRDLGRTIV' A
#
# COMPACT_ATOMS: atom_id res chain seq x y z
N GLN A 1 -0.45 -1.78 -11.70
CA GLN A 1 0.08 -1.65 -10.32
C GLN A 1 -0.92 -2.03 -9.21
N ARG A 2 -2.21 -1.63 -9.28
CA ARG A 2 -3.26 -2.00 -8.29
C ARG A 2 -3.32 -3.48 -7.90
N VAL A 3 -3.21 -4.40 -8.87
CA VAL A 3 -3.22 -5.86 -8.61
C VAL A 3 -2.02 -6.30 -7.77
N ALA A 4 -0.83 -5.72 -8.00
CA ALA A 4 0.37 -6.04 -7.23
C ALA A 4 0.25 -5.57 -5.78
N ILE A 5 -0.31 -4.39 -5.55
CA ILE A 5 -0.56 -3.83 -4.21
C ILE A 5 -1.63 -4.66 -3.48
N ALA A 6 -2.73 -4.99 -4.15
CA ALA A 6 -3.76 -5.87 -3.58
C ALA A 6 -3.17 -7.24 -3.20
N ARG A 7 -2.28 -7.79 -4.03
CA ARG A 7 -1.59 -9.06 -3.75
C ARG A 7 -0.57 -8.95 -2.60
N ALA A 8 0.06 -7.80 -2.43
CA ALA A 8 0.95 -7.55 -1.29
C ALA A 8 0.17 -7.43 0.03
N ILE A 9 -1.03 -6.87 -0.01
CA ILE A 9 -1.87 -6.62 1.17
C ILE A 9 -2.66 -7.87 1.58
N VAL A 10 -3.14 -8.67 0.63
CA VAL A 10 -3.98 -9.85 0.91
C VAL A 10 -3.25 -10.90 1.76
N THR A 11 -1.93 -10.92 1.74
CA THR A 11 -1.09 -11.82 2.54
C THR A 11 -0.89 -11.38 3.99
N ASP A 12 -1.52 -10.28 4.42
CA ASP A 12 -1.37 -9.67 5.75
C ASP A 12 0.10 -9.59 6.23
N PRO A 13 1.00 -8.99 5.43
CA PRO A 13 2.42 -8.96 5.76
C PRO A 13 2.68 -8.05 6.96
N THR A 14 3.64 -8.42 7.80
CA THR A 14 4.16 -7.56 8.88
C THR A 14 4.96 -6.36 8.36
N LEU A 15 5.52 -6.47 7.16
CA LEU A 15 6.35 -5.45 6.49
C LEU A 15 5.93 -5.32 5.03
N ILE A 16 5.66 -4.09 4.60
CA ILE A 16 5.42 -3.76 3.18
C ILE A 16 6.59 -2.88 2.73
N LEU A 17 7.39 -3.38 1.79
CA LEU A 17 8.43 -2.61 1.11
C LEU A 17 7.87 -2.07 -0.20
N ALA A 18 7.77 -0.75 -0.30
CA ALA A 18 7.16 -0.05 -1.42
C ALA A 18 8.20 0.86 -2.08
N ASP A 19 8.96 0.31 -3.04
CA ASP A 19 9.85 1.11 -3.89
C ASP A 19 9.03 1.70 -5.06
N GLU A 20 8.92 3.03 -5.09
CA GLU A 20 8.07 3.80 -6.01
C GLU A 20 6.60 3.29 -6.15
N PRO A 21 5.81 3.26 -5.06
CA PRO A 21 4.46 2.63 -5.06
C PRO A 21 3.42 3.34 -5.92
N THR A 22 3.73 4.55 -6.39
CA THR A 22 2.82 5.43 -7.15
C THR A 22 3.36 5.82 -8.52
N GLY A 23 4.51 5.29 -8.95
CA GLY A 23 5.21 5.74 -10.18
C GLY A 23 4.38 5.63 -11.47
N ASP A 24 3.48 4.64 -11.54
CA ASP A 24 2.65 4.34 -12.72
C ASP A 24 1.13 4.48 -12.43
N LEU A 25 0.75 5.15 -11.34
CA LEU A 25 -0.65 5.32 -10.93
C LEU A 25 -1.16 6.74 -11.21
N ASP A 26 -2.41 6.83 -11.69
CA ASP A 26 -3.12 8.10 -11.74
C ASP A 26 -3.29 8.68 -10.32
N ARG A 27 -3.38 10.01 -10.22
CA ARG A 27 -3.38 10.74 -8.94
C ARG A 27 -4.49 10.29 -7.98
N GLU A 28 -5.66 9.95 -8.50
CA GLU A 28 -6.80 9.46 -7.70
C GLU A 28 -6.51 8.08 -7.11
N SER A 29 -5.96 7.19 -7.94
CA SER A 29 -5.59 5.84 -7.53
C SER A 29 -4.41 5.82 -6.55
N ALA A 30 -3.42 6.69 -6.75
CA ALA A 30 -2.31 6.89 -5.81
C ALA A 30 -2.82 7.34 -4.44
N THR A 31 -3.77 8.28 -4.40
CA THR A 31 -4.39 8.76 -3.16
C THR A 31 -5.12 7.63 -2.43
N THR A 32 -5.93 6.86 -3.16
CA THR A 32 -6.64 5.70 -2.60
C THR A 32 -5.69 4.66 -1.99
N ILE A 33 -4.55 4.40 -2.65
CA ILE A 33 -3.53 3.45 -2.18
C ILE A 33 -2.84 3.99 -0.92
N MET A 34 -2.46 5.26 -0.92
CA MET A 34 -1.83 5.89 0.24
C MET A 34 -2.74 5.89 1.47
N ASP A 35 -4.04 6.16 1.28
CA ASP A 35 -5.02 6.08 2.37
C ASP A 35 -5.16 4.66 2.92
N LEU A 36 -5.10 3.65 2.05
CA LEU A 36 -5.21 2.26 2.43
C LEU A 36 -3.96 1.79 3.19
N LEU A 37 -2.76 2.16 2.72
CA LEU A 37 -1.49 1.95 3.43
C LEU A 37 -1.48 2.66 4.79
N ALA A 38 -1.96 3.91 4.86
CA ALA A 38 -2.04 4.66 6.11
C ALA A 38 -2.99 4.00 7.12
N ARG A 39 -4.11 3.42 6.66
CA ARG A 39 -5.00 2.62 7.51
C ARG A 39 -4.35 1.34 8.01
N LEU A 40 -3.63 0.60 7.15
CA LEU A 40 -2.88 -0.59 7.57
C LEU A 40 -1.82 -0.26 8.63
N ASN A 41 -1.13 0.88 8.51
CA ASN A 41 -0.17 1.32 9.52
C ASN A 41 -0.85 1.68 10.85
N ARG A 42 -1.91 2.49 10.82
CA ARG A 42 -2.60 2.97 12.04
C ARG A 42 -3.42 1.89 12.75
N ASP A 43 -4.16 1.09 11.99
CA ASP A 43 -5.16 0.18 12.55
C ASP A 43 -4.54 -1.19 12.89
N LEU A 44 -3.50 -1.62 12.16
CA LEU A 44 -2.88 -2.94 12.29
C LEU A 44 -1.41 -2.89 12.71
N GLY A 45 -0.83 -1.70 12.93
CA GLY A 45 0.55 -1.53 13.37
C GLY A 45 1.60 -2.02 12.36
N ARG A 46 1.24 -2.10 11.07
CA ARG A 46 2.14 -2.60 10.02
C ARG A 46 3.22 -1.58 9.69
N THR A 47 4.47 -2.03 9.58
CA THR A 47 5.58 -1.19 9.16
C THR A 47 5.60 -1.09 7.64
N ILE A 48 5.64 0.14 7.13
CA ILE A 48 5.66 0.45 5.70
C ILE A 48 6.93 1.25 5.45
N VAL A 49 7.78 0.80 4.53
CA VAL A 49 9.07 1.41 4.19
C VAL A 49 9.15 1.64 2.70
#